data_AF-A0A1T1B8H1-F1
#
_entry.id   AF-A0A1T1B8H1-F1
#
_cell.length_a   1.000
_cell.length_b   1.000
_cell.length_c   1.000
_cell.angle_alpha   90.00
_cell.angle_beta   90.00
_cell.angle_gamma   90.00
#
_symmetry.space_group_name_H-M   'P 1'
#
loop_
_entity.id
_entity.type
_entity.pdbx_description
1 polymer ?
#
loop_
_entity_poly.entity_id
_entity_poly.type
_entity_poly.pdbx_seq_one_letter_code
_entity_poly.pdbx_strand_id
1 'polypeptide(L)'
;HSLILSDVVGDEPAVIASGPTVPDPTTHADALAVLDRYGLPAPEARAHLRSGAPDTPHDLPNATWEVIGSNRTFLDAARTFIEARGLRAVILGDTFTGEARSLGAFHAAVIHSIRTHGTPLPPPVVLLSGGEATVTLTPGAGRGGRNLEFALALLTELAVTGPSLRGVHALSAGTDGQDGSSPPPARS
;
A
#
# COMPACT_ATOMS: atom_id res chain seq x y z
N HIS A 1 2.17 -2.68 26.31
CA HIS A 1 1.46 -3.39 25.23
C HIS A 1 0.84 -2.34 24.32
N SER A 2 1.16 -2.38 23.03
CA SER A 2 0.76 -1.41 22.01
C SER A 2 -0.15 -2.06 20.98
N LEU A 3 -1.24 -1.38 20.61
CA LEU A 3 -2.11 -1.83 19.53
C LEU A 3 -1.90 -0.91 18.32
N ILE A 4 -1.59 -1.49 17.16
CA ILE A 4 -1.12 -0.77 15.99
C ILE A 4 -2.14 -0.87 14.85
N LEU A 5 -2.46 0.29 14.26
CA LEU A 5 -3.13 0.39 12.97
C LEU A 5 -2.06 0.77 11.94
N SER A 6 -1.76 -0.14 11.02
CA SER A 6 -0.70 0.03 10.03
C SER A 6 -1.25 0.64 8.75
N ASP A 7 -0.65 1.74 8.34
CA ASP A 7 -0.73 2.34 6.99
C ASP A 7 0.54 2.05 6.16
N VAL A 8 1.47 1.26 6.70
CA VAL A 8 2.76 0.94 6.07
C VAL A 8 2.66 -0.39 5.33
N VAL A 9 3.10 -0.40 4.07
CA VAL A 9 3.18 -1.65 3.29
C VAL A 9 4.11 -2.63 3.98
N GLY A 10 3.60 -3.84 4.27
CA GLY A 10 4.35 -4.91 4.94
C GLY A 10 4.28 -4.89 6.46
N ASP A 11 3.56 -3.94 7.05
CA ASP A 11 3.26 -3.88 8.50
C ASP A 11 4.50 -3.87 9.42
N GLU A 12 5.64 -3.36 8.95
CA GLU A 12 6.90 -3.32 9.71
C GLU A 12 6.79 -2.39 10.94
N PRO A 13 6.79 -2.91 12.17
CA PRO A 13 6.50 -2.12 13.36
C PRO A 13 7.53 -1.02 13.64
N ALA A 14 8.80 -1.23 13.25
CA ALA A 14 9.85 -0.22 13.43
C ALA A 14 9.63 1.01 12.53
N VAL A 15 8.91 0.86 11.41
CA VAL A 15 8.61 1.94 10.47
C VAL A 15 7.34 2.69 10.89
N ILE A 16 6.34 1.97 11.41
CA ILE A 16 5.07 2.56 11.82
C ILE A 16 5.30 3.56 12.96
N ALA A 17 4.99 4.83 12.70
CA ALA A 17 5.25 5.95 13.63
C ALA A 17 6.71 6.03 14.12
N SER A 18 7.68 5.49 13.36
CA SER A 18 9.09 5.35 13.76
C SER A 18 9.32 4.44 14.97
N GLY A 19 8.44 3.46 15.22
CA GLY A 19 8.68 2.38 16.16
C GLY A 19 8.92 2.80 17.62
N PRO A 20 8.14 3.72 18.23
CA PRO A 20 8.45 4.26 19.56
C PRO A 20 8.41 3.21 20.69
N THR A 21 7.80 2.06 20.44
CA THR A 21 7.73 0.92 21.37
C THR A 21 8.38 -0.34 20.78
N VAL A 22 9.25 -0.17 19.78
CA VAL A 22 9.96 -1.23 19.07
C VAL A 22 11.46 -0.98 19.24
N PRO A 23 12.28 -2.01 19.50
CA PRO A 23 13.71 -1.83 19.59
C PRO A 23 14.28 -1.32 18.27
N ASP A 24 15.23 -0.39 18.35
CA ASP A 24 15.93 0.15 17.20
C ASP A 24 17.33 -0.49 17.14
N PRO A 25 17.64 -1.29 16.10
CA PRO A 25 18.94 -1.92 15.97
C PRO A 25 20.02 -0.97 15.46
N THR A 26 19.65 0.24 15.01
CA THR A 26 20.60 1.22 14.46
C THR A 26 21.30 2.01 15.55
N THR A 27 22.44 2.60 15.19
CA THR A 27 23.30 3.34 16.11
C THR A 27 23.48 4.79 15.66
N HIS A 28 24.00 5.63 16.55
CA HIS A 28 24.48 6.97 16.22
C HIS A 28 25.54 6.94 15.11
N ALA A 29 26.35 5.88 15.04
CA ALA A 29 27.32 5.70 13.97
C ALA A 29 26.64 5.50 12.60
N ASP A 30 25.55 4.72 12.55
CA ASP A 30 24.76 4.54 11.33
C ASP A 30 24.10 5.86 10.90
N ALA A 31 23.54 6.61 11.86
CA ALA A 31 22.96 7.93 11.59
C ALA A 31 24.00 8.92 11.03
N LEU A 32 25.21 8.96 11.60
CA LEU A 32 26.31 9.78 11.09
C LEU A 32 26.74 9.35 9.69
N ALA A 33 26.82 8.04 9.42
CA ALA A 33 27.16 7.51 8.10
C ALA A 33 26.12 7.91 7.04
N VAL A 34 24.83 7.96 7.39
CA VAL A 34 23.78 8.48 6.52
C VAL A 34 23.98 9.97 6.23
N LEU A 35 24.25 10.79 7.25
CA LEU A 35 24.51 12.22 7.06
C LEU A 35 25.72 12.46 6.14
N ASP A 36 26.78 11.67 6.29
CA ASP A 36 27.98 11.76 5.46
C ASP A 36 27.72 11.31 4.02
N ARG A 37 27.02 10.19 3.85
CA ARG A 37 26.64 9.65 2.53
C ARG A 37 25.89 10.66 1.67
N TYR A 38 25.00 11.44 2.29
CA TYR A 38 24.19 12.44 1.59
C TYR A 38 24.74 13.87 1.70
N GLY A 39 25.91 14.07 2.31
CA GLY A 39 26.54 15.40 2.43
C GLY A 39 25.73 16.39 3.27
N LEU A 40 24.97 15.91 4.25
CA LEU A 40 24.09 16.73 5.07
C LEU A 40 24.87 17.37 6.23
N PRO A 41 24.90 18.71 6.35
CA PRO A 41 25.71 19.39 7.35
C PRO A 41 25.17 19.19 8.78
N ALA A 42 23.85 19.30 8.99
CA ALA A 42 23.12 19.00 10.25
C ALA A 42 23.93 19.19 11.56
N PRO A 43 24.44 20.41 11.86
CA PRO A 43 25.46 20.61 12.90
C PRO A 43 24.98 20.26 14.31
N GLU A 44 23.74 20.59 14.65
CA GLU A 44 23.14 20.26 15.96
C GLU A 44 22.94 18.76 16.13
N ALA A 45 22.42 18.07 15.10
CA ALA A 45 22.27 16.62 15.11
C ALA A 45 23.62 15.92 15.26
N ARG A 46 24.65 16.35 14.51
CA ARG A 46 26.00 15.80 14.63
C ARG A 46 26.61 16.02 16.01
N ALA A 47 26.36 17.18 16.62
CA ALA A 47 26.81 17.45 17.99
C ALA A 47 26.13 16.50 18.98
N HIS A 48 24.82 16.28 18.84
CA HIS A 48 24.08 15.33 19.67
C HIS A 48 24.57 13.89 19.50
N LEU A 49 24.66 13.40 18.25
CA LEU A 49 25.10 12.04 17.92
C LEU A 49 26.55 11.75 18.37
N ARG A 50 27.39 12.78 18.53
CA ARG A 50 28.77 12.68 19.02
C ARG A 50 28.94 13.01 20.51
N SER A 51 27.85 13.34 21.21
CA SER A 51 27.90 13.81 22.61
C SER A 51 28.25 12.71 23.61
N GLY A 52 28.27 11.44 23.18
CA GLY A 52 28.39 10.28 24.07
C GLY A 52 27.07 9.90 24.75
N ALA A 53 25.96 10.52 24.35
CA ALA A 53 24.62 10.05 24.70
C ALA A 53 24.44 8.58 24.24
N PRO A 54 23.69 7.77 25.00
CA PRO A 54 23.41 6.40 24.60
C PRO A 54 22.61 6.37 23.30
N ASP A 55 22.83 5.31 22.52
CA ASP A 55 21.98 4.97 21.37
C ASP A 55 20.52 4.75 21.80
N THR A 56 19.64 4.67 20.80
CA THR A 56 18.27 4.20 21.00
C THR A 56 18.25 2.80 21.62
N PRO A 57 17.20 2.44 22.39
CA PRO A 57 17.13 1.14 23.02
C PRO A 57 17.13 -0.01 22.00
N HIS A 58 18.17 -0.84 22.02
CA HIS A 58 18.27 -2.06 21.20
C HIS A 58 17.44 -3.23 21.75
N ASP A 59 16.97 -3.13 22.99
CA ASP A 59 16.06 -4.10 23.61
C ASP A 59 15.01 -3.36 24.45
N LEU A 60 13.79 -3.89 24.45
CA LEU A 60 12.64 -3.40 25.19
C LEU A 60 11.87 -4.60 25.78
N PRO A 61 12.39 -5.26 26.84
CA PRO A 61 11.90 -6.58 27.28
C PRO A 61 10.45 -6.57 27.81
N ASN A 62 9.96 -5.39 28.21
CA ASN A 62 8.59 -5.19 28.69
C ASN A 62 7.65 -4.58 27.64
N ALA A 63 8.16 -4.30 26.43
CA ALA A 63 7.36 -3.81 25.32
C ALA A 63 6.82 -4.99 24.50
N THR A 64 5.53 -4.96 24.26
CA THR A 64 4.85 -5.87 23.34
C THR A 64 3.92 -5.05 22.48
N TRP A 65 3.66 -5.55 21.28
CA TRP A 65 2.87 -4.93 20.23
C TRP A 65 1.96 -5.92 19.50
N GLU A 66 0.91 -5.42 18.89
CA GLU A 66 0.04 -6.22 18.02
C GLU A 66 -0.49 -5.30 16.91
N VAL A 67 -0.35 -5.72 15.65
CA VAL A 67 -1.01 -5.05 14.53
C VAL A 67 -2.44 -5.56 14.48
N ILE A 68 -3.38 -4.71 14.89
CA ILE A 68 -4.81 -5.04 14.97
C ILE A 68 -5.59 -4.57 13.74
N GLY A 69 -4.95 -3.80 12.85
CA GLY A 69 -5.52 -3.38 11.58
C GLY A 69 -4.42 -3.07 10.57
N SER A 70 -4.61 -3.56 9.36
CA SER A 70 -3.73 -3.35 8.21
C SER A 70 -4.48 -3.56 6.91
N ASN A 71 -3.83 -3.30 5.78
CA ASN A 71 -4.35 -3.66 4.45
C ASN A 71 -4.75 -5.14 4.38
N ARG A 72 -3.94 -6.03 4.98
CA ARG A 72 -4.26 -7.46 5.00
C ARG A 72 -5.53 -7.75 5.78
N THR A 73 -5.64 -7.19 6.99
CA THR A 73 -6.84 -7.34 7.84
C THR A 73 -8.09 -6.89 7.11
N PHE A 74 -8.01 -5.79 6.36
CA PHE A 74 -9.12 -5.28 5.55
C PHE A 74 -9.49 -6.25 4.41
N LEU A 75 -8.50 -6.76 3.67
CA LEU A 75 -8.73 -7.71 2.57
C LEU A 75 -9.33 -9.03 3.05
N ASP A 76 -8.88 -9.55 4.20
CA ASP A 76 -9.43 -10.77 4.79
C ASP A 76 -10.88 -10.59 5.26
N ALA A 77 -11.20 -9.42 5.84
CA ALA A 77 -12.57 -9.06 6.19
C ALA A 77 -13.46 -8.94 4.92
N ALA A 78 -12.96 -8.30 3.86
CA ALA A 78 -13.67 -8.19 2.58
C ALA A 78 -13.92 -9.57 1.95
N ARG A 79 -12.91 -10.45 1.93
CA ARG A 79 -13.05 -11.85 1.48
C ARG A 79 -14.15 -12.56 2.26
N THR A 80 -14.10 -12.52 3.58
CA THR A 80 -15.09 -13.17 4.46
C THR A 80 -16.51 -12.67 4.15
N PHE A 81 -16.67 -11.35 3.97
CA PHE A 81 -17.95 -10.73 3.64
C PHE A 81 -18.50 -11.19 2.28
N ILE A 82 -17.64 -11.31 1.27
CA ILE A 82 -18.01 -11.74 -0.10
C ILE A 82 -18.36 -13.24 -0.11
N GLU A 83 -17.55 -14.06 0.55
CA GLU A 83 -17.74 -15.53 0.61
C GLU A 83 -19.02 -15.91 1.37
N ALA A 84 -19.37 -15.16 2.43
CA ALA A 84 -20.65 -15.32 3.12
C ALA A 84 -21.88 -15.07 2.22
N ARG A 85 -21.70 -14.46 1.05
CA ARG A 85 -22.74 -14.23 0.04
C ARG A 85 -22.68 -15.21 -1.14
N GLY A 86 -21.88 -16.28 -1.01
CA GLY A 86 -21.78 -17.34 -2.01
C GLY A 86 -20.91 -17.00 -3.23
N LEU A 87 -20.13 -15.91 -3.16
CA LEU A 87 -19.16 -15.55 -4.20
C LEU A 87 -17.74 -15.92 -3.78
N ARG A 88 -16.96 -16.45 -4.71
CA ARG A 88 -15.54 -16.73 -4.46
C ARG A 88 -14.73 -15.43 -4.44
N ALA A 89 -13.86 -15.24 -3.44
CA ALA A 89 -12.97 -14.09 -3.37
C ALA A 89 -11.49 -14.50 -3.28
N VAL A 90 -10.66 -13.88 -4.12
CA VAL A 90 -9.24 -14.18 -4.24
C VAL A 90 -8.43 -12.93 -3.92
N ILE A 91 -7.64 -12.99 -2.86
CA ILE A 91 -6.65 -11.95 -2.56
C ILE A 91 -5.42 -12.22 -3.45
N LEU A 92 -5.15 -11.30 -4.38
CA LEU A 92 -3.97 -11.33 -5.26
C LEU A 92 -2.69 -10.93 -4.53
N GLY A 93 -2.82 -10.06 -3.52
CA GLY A 93 -1.71 -9.54 -2.72
C GLY A 93 -2.13 -8.28 -1.96
N ASP A 94 -1.38 -7.97 -0.91
CA ASP A 94 -1.57 -6.85 0.03
C ASP A 94 -0.39 -5.86 0.02
N THR A 95 0.64 -6.12 -0.78
CA THR A 95 1.88 -5.34 -0.87
C THR A 95 2.13 -4.77 -2.27
N PHE A 96 1.09 -4.54 -3.07
CA PHE A 96 1.28 -3.95 -4.40
C PHE A 96 1.87 -2.55 -4.28
N THR A 97 2.97 -2.30 -5.00
CA THR A 97 3.64 -1.00 -5.05
C THR A 97 4.07 -0.67 -6.48
N GLY A 98 4.33 0.60 -6.75
CA GLY A 98 4.75 1.10 -8.06
C GLY A 98 3.65 1.88 -8.79
N GLU A 99 3.89 2.15 -10.07
CA GLU A 99 3.05 3.05 -10.87
C GLU A 99 1.62 2.54 -11.03
N ALA A 100 0.64 3.38 -10.66
CA ALA A 100 -0.79 3.06 -10.69
C ALA A 100 -1.26 2.55 -12.05
N ARG A 101 -0.80 3.18 -13.15
CA ARG A 101 -1.11 2.74 -14.52
C ARG A 101 -0.64 1.31 -14.81
N SER A 102 0.55 0.94 -14.32
CA SER A 102 1.14 -0.38 -14.55
C SER A 102 0.40 -1.45 -13.75
N LEU A 103 0.00 -1.12 -12.52
CA LEU A 103 -0.85 -1.97 -11.71
C LEU A 103 -2.23 -2.19 -12.37
N GLY A 104 -2.84 -1.14 -12.92
CA GLY A 104 -4.11 -1.24 -13.66
C GLY A 104 -4.01 -2.17 -14.86
N ALA A 105 -2.95 -2.04 -15.67
CA ALA A 105 -2.69 -2.92 -16.81
C ALA A 105 -2.45 -4.38 -16.40
N PHE A 106 -1.70 -4.61 -15.31
CA PHE A 106 -1.52 -5.95 -14.76
C PHE A 106 -2.86 -6.60 -14.37
N HIS A 107 -3.73 -5.86 -13.68
CA HIS A 107 -5.06 -6.37 -13.30
C HIS A 107 -5.93 -6.66 -14.52
N ALA A 108 -5.86 -5.83 -15.56
CA ALA A 108 -6.56 -6.08 -16.82
C ALA A 108 -6.13 -7.40 -17.46
N ALA A 109 -4.82 -7.71 -17.47
CA ALA A 109 -4.29 -8.96 -18.01
C ALA A 109 -4.78 -10.18 -17.22
N VAL A 110 -4.83 -10.10 -15.88
CA VAL A 110 -5.39 -11.17 -15.03
C VAL A 110 -6.87 -11.39 -15.32
N ILE A 111 -7.66 -10.32 -15.40
CA ILE A 111 -9.09 -10.39 -15.72
C ILE A 111 -9.30 -10.99 -17.13
N HIS A 112 -8.49 -10.59 -18.10
CA HIS A 112 -8.53 -11.17 -19.44
C HIS A 112 -8.31 -12.69 -19.40
N SER A 113 -7.27 -13.16 -18.71
CA SER A 113 -6.98 -14.59 -18.57
C SER A 113 -8.14 -15.37 -17.93
N ILE A 114 -8.75 -14.82 -16.87
CA ILE A 114 -9.91 -15.42 -16.20
C ILE A 114 -11.09 -15.53 -17.16
N ARG A 115 -11.36 -14.51 -17.96
CA ARG A 115 -12.52 -14.48 -18.85
C ARG A 115 -12.36 -15.36 -20.08
N THR A 116 -11.15 -15.39 -20.63
CA THR A 116 -10.86 -16.15 -21.87
C THR A 116 -10.61 -17.62 -21.57
N HIS A 117 -9.93 -17.93 -20.45
CA HIS A 117 -9.42 -19.28 -20.17
C HIS A 117 -9.93 -19.87 -18.86
N GLY A 118 -10.59 -19.09 -17.99
CA GLY A 118 -10.99 -19.55 -16.67
C GLY A 118 -9.80 -19.77 -15.72
N THR A 119 -8.66 -19.12 -15.98
CA THR A 119 -7.42 -19.27 -15.21
C THR A 119 -7.01 -17.95 -14.54
N PRO A 120 -6.52 -17.97 -13.29
CA PRO A 120 -6.29 -19.15 -12.46
C PRO A 120 -7.58 -19.80 -11.95
N LEU A 121 -8.72 -19.11 -12.04
CA LEU A 121 -10.02 -19.58 -11.57
C LEU A 121 -11.14 -19.09 -12.51
N PRO A 122 -12.21 -19.88 -12.74
CA PRO A 122 -13.31 -19.47 -13.60
C PRO A 122 -14.24 -18.47 -12.90
N PRO A 123 -14.93 -17.60 -13.65
CA PRO A 123 -15.99 -16.74 -13.10
C PRO A 123 -17.20 -17.58 -12.62
N PRO A 124 -18.01 -17.07 -11.67
CA PRO A 124 -17.89 -15.78 -11.00
C PRO A 124 -16.78 -15.79 -9.91
N VAL A 125 -15.96 -14.74 -9.89
CA VAL A 125 -14.88 -14.55 -8.92
C VAL A 125 -14.69 -13.06 -8.65
N VAL A 126 -14.42 -12.70 -7.39
CA VAL A 126 -14.00 -11.37 -6.98
C VAL A 126 -12.50 -11.38 -6.73
N LEU A 127 -11.79 -10.44 -7.36
CA LEU A 127 -10.37 -10.22 -7.11
C LEU A 127 -10.22 -9.08 -6.09
N LEU A 128 -9.40 -9.32 -5.08
CA LEU A 128 -9.06 -8.35 -4.04
C LEU A 128 -7.55 -8.11 -4.09
N SER A 129 -7.14 -6.86 -4.01
CA SER A 129 -5.73 -6.49 -3.91
C SER A 129 -5.60 -5.22 -3.08
N GLY A 130 -4.46 -5.09 -2.40
CA GLY A 130 -4.12 -3.92 -1.60
C GLY A 130 -2.63 -3.59 -1.71
N GLY A 131 -2.29 -2.37 -1.28
CA GLY A 131 -0.95 -1.83 -1.37
C GLY A 131 -0.98 -0.31 -1.52
N GLU A 132 0.17 0.26 -1.87
CA GLU A 132 0.35 1.71 -2.02
C GLU A 132 0.95 2.00 -3.40
N ALA A 133 0.08 2.42 -4.33
CA ALA A 133 0.52 2.83 -5.66
C ALA A 133 1.20 4.21 -5.62
N THR A 134 1.91 4.53 -6.70
CA THR A 134 2.47 5.87 -6.96
C THR A 134 2.02 6.39 -8.31
N VAL A 135 2.10 7.71 -8.48
CA VAL A 135 1.92 8.37 -9.77
C VAL A 135 3.11 9.29 -9.97
N THR A 136 3.89 9.02 -11.01
CA THR A 136 4.95 9.95 -11.42
C THR A 136 4.34 11.16 -12.11
N LEU A 137 4.35 12.31 -11.43
CA LEU A 137 3.81 13.56 -11.95
C LEU A 137 4.77 14.21 -12.95
N THR A 138 4.22 14.68 -14.07
CA THR A 138 4.94 15.49 -15.06
C THR A 138 4.56 16.97 -14.93
N PRO A 139 5.41 17.90 -15.40
CA PRO A 139 5.06 19.32 -15.45
C PRO A 139 3.75 19.53 -16.22
N GLY A 140 2.80 20.25 -15.61
CA GLY A 140 1.46 20.45 -16.19
C GLY A 140 0.48 19.29 -15.96
N ALA A 141 0.78 18.36 -15.04
CA ALA A 141 -0.14 17.32 -14.63
C ALA A 141 -1.52 17.89 -14.24
N GLY A 142 -2.58 17.20 -14.67
CA GLY A 142 -3.96 17.54 -14.36
C GLY A 142 -4.37 17.16 -12.94
N ARG A 143 -5.68 17.03 -12.72
CA ARG A 143 -6.24 16.61 -11.43
C ARG A 143 -6.49 15.10 -11.44
N GLY A 144 -6.18 14.46 -10.34
CA GLY A 144 -6.36 13.01 -10.19
C GLY A 144 -5.65 12.48 -8.95
N GLY A 145 -5.60 11.17 -8.88
CA GLY A 145 -4.97 10.39 -7.83
C GLY A 145 -4.65 8.99 -8.32
N ARG A 146 -4.06 8.22 -7.42
CA ARG A 146 -3.49 6.90 -7.72
C ARG A 146 -4.58 5.88 -8.00
N ASN A 147 -5.70 5.93 -7.27
CA ASN A 147 -6.83 5.04 -7.48
C ASN A 147 -7.58 5.36 -8.77
N LEU A 148 -7.76 6.65 -9.09
CA LEU A 148 -8.34 7.10 -10.35
C LEU A 148 -7.46 6.73 -11.55
N GLU A 149 -6.14 6.91 -11.45
CA GLU A 149 -5.21 6.51 -12.52
C GLU A 149 -5.22 5.00 -12.72
N PHE A 150 -5.21 4.22 -11.63
CA PHE A 150 -5.36 2.77 -11.68
C PHE A 150 -6.67 2.37 -12.38
N ALA A 151 -7.80 2.94 -11.97
CA ALA A 151 -9.12 2.60 -12.51
C ALA A 151 -9.23 2.97 -13.99
N LEU A 152 -8.67 4.11 -14.40
CA LEU A 152 -8.64 4.54 -15.79
C LEU A 152 -7.75 3.64 -16.65
N ALA A 153 -6.57 3.27 -16.15
CA ALA A 153 -5.68 2.35 -16.85
C ALA A 153 -6.33 0.97 -17.00
N LEU A 154 -6.92 0.42 -15.94
CA LEU A 154 -7.66 -0.83 -15.96
C LEU A 154 -8.79 -0.80 -17.01
N LEU A 155 -9.61 0.25 -17.01
CA LEU A 155 -10.71 0.40 -17.96
C LEU A 155 -10.20 0.47 -19.40
N THR A 156 -9.18 1.29 -19.64
CA THR A 156 -8.57 1.46 -20.97
C THR A 156 -8.04 0.13 -21.50
N GLU A 157 -7.29 -0.60 -20.68
CA GLU A 157 -6.70 -1.88 -21.07
C GLU A 157 -7.76 -2.95 -21.32
N LEU A 158 -8.79 -3.03 -20.47
CA LEU A 158 -9.91 -3.95 -20.69
C LEU A 158 -10.70 -3.63 -21.97
N ALA A 159 -10.83 -2.36 -22.33
CA ALA A 159 -11.51 -1.93 -23.54
C ALA A 159 -10.73 -2.28 -24.82
N VAL A 160 -9.39 -2.32 -24.75
CA VAL A 160 -8.52 -2.65 -25.90
C VAL A 160 -8.32 -4.16 -26.05
N THR A 161 -8.17 -4.89 -24.94
CA THR A 161 -7.68 -6.27 -24.95
C THR A 161 -8.76 -7.34 -24.77
N GLY A 162 -9.98 -6.98 -24.38
CA GLY A 162 -10.95 -7.92 -23.85
C GLY A 162 -12.20 -8.18 -24.70
N PRO A 163 -12.92 -9.31 -24.46
CA PRO A 163 -14.32 -9.43 -24.83
C PRO A 163 -15.17 -8.38 -24.09
N SER A 164 -16.42 -8.16 -24.51
CA SER A 164 -17.37 -7.18 -23.94
C SER A 164 -17.21 -6.94 -22.43
N LEU A 165 -17.16 -5.70 -21.97
CA LEU A 165 -17.06 -5.32 -20.55
C LEU A 165 -18.27 -5.77 -19.69
N ARG A 166 -19.29 -6.37 -20.30
CA ARG A 166 -20.50 -6.82 -19.61
C ARG A 166 -20.16 -7.83 -18.51
N GLY A 167 -20.60 -7.54 -17.29
CA GLY A 167 -20.36 -8.39 -16.12
C GLY A 167 -19.01 -8.17 -15.43
N VAL A 168 -18.23 -7.16 -15.83
CA VAL A 168 -17.03 -6.73 -15.12
C VAL A 168 -17.36 -5.49 -14.28
N HIS A 169 -17.07 -5.56 -12.99
CA HIS A 169 -17.21 -4.46 -12.05
C HIS A 169 -15.86 -4.26 -11.35
N ALA A 170 -15.43 -3.01 -11.22
CA ALA A 170 -14.17 -2.66 -10.58
C ALA A 170 -14.35 -1.44 -9.68
N LEU A 171 -13.65 -1.44 -8.55
CA LEU A 171 -13.54 -0.34 -7.60
C LEU A 171 -12.09 -0.25 -7.14
N SER A 172 -11.56 0.96 -7.08
CA SER A 172 -10.25 1.27 -6.48
C SER A 172 -10.44 2.49 -5.59
N ALA A 173 -9.98 2.41 -4.34
CA ALA A 173 -10.22 3.44 -3.33
C ALA A 173 -9.15 3.39 -2.23
N GLY A 174 -8.75 4.58 -1.75
CA GLY A 174 -7.96 4.74 -0.53
C GLY A 174 -8.83 4.52 0.71
N THR A 175 -8.26 3.87 1.74
CA THR A 175 -8.95 3.63 3.02
C THR A 175 -9.13 4.90 3.84
N ASP A 176 -8.35 5.94 3.57
CA ASP A 176 -8.45 7.30 4.12
C ASP A 176 -9.54 8.16 3.47
N GLY A 177 -10.19 7.65 2.42
CA GLY A 177 -11.23 8.35 1.66
C GLY A 177 -10.70 9.46 0.74
N GLN A 178 -9.39 9.55 0.55
CA GLN A 178 -8.76 10.52 -0.34
C GLN A 178 -8.10 9.83 -1.54
N ASP A 179 -8.04 10.53 -2.68
CA ASP A 179 -7.28 10.07 -3.83
C ASP A 179 -6.58 11.24 -4.54
N GLY A 180 -5.38 11.55 -4.04
CA GLY A 180 -4.56 12.65 -4.55
C GLY A 180 -5.24 14.01 -4.35
N SER A 181 -5.16 14.87 -5.37
CA SER A 181 -5.72 16.24 -5.34
C SER A 181 -7.22 16.30 -5.70
N SER A 182 -7.87 15.15 -5.76
CA SER A 182 -9.30 15.05 -6.07
C SER A 182 -10.09 15.25 -4.78
N PRO A 183 -11.05 16.20 -4.73
CA PRO A 183 -11.96 16.26 -3.60
C PRO A 183 -12.74 14.93 -3.49
N PRO A 184 -13.14 14.50 -2.28
CA PRO A 184 -13.88 13.26 -2.10
C PRO A 184 -15.12 13.22 -3.01
N PRO A 185 -15.54 12.02 -3.50
CA PRO A 185 -16.71 11.91 -4.35
C PRO A 185 -17.90 12.59 -3.66
N ALA A 186 -18.50 13.56 -4.35
CA ALA A 186 -19.63 14.30 -3.84
C ALA A 186 -20.73 13.30 -3.46
N ARG A 187 -21.17 13.34 -2.20
CA ARG A 187 -22.35 12.58 -1.76
C ARG A 187 -23.54 13.08 -2.59
N SER A 188 -24.06 12.21 -3.46
CA SER A 188 -25.35 12.39 -4.12
C SER A 188 -26.50 12.15 -3.15
#